data_AF-A0A8R1V3B8-F1
#
_entry.id   AF-A0A8R1V3B8-F1
#
_cell.length_a   1.000
_cell.length_b   1.000
_cell.length_c   1.000
_cell.angle_alpha   90.00
_cell.angle_beta   90.00
_cell.angle_gamma   90.00
#
_symmetry.space_group_name_H-M   'P 1'
#
loop_
_entity.id
_entity.type
_entity.pdbx_description
1 polymer ?
#
loop_
_entity_poly.entity_id
_entity_poly.type
_entity_poly.pdbx_seq_one_letter_code
_entity_poly.pdbx_strand_id
1 'polypeptide(L)'
;MEGDPQLARFLAALQTETQRQKFTEQVHTLTSRCWEVCLGDSRPPSKLDSKTSTCLQNCVNRMIDASNFMVEHLQKMEKNLGQ
;
A
#
# COMPACT_ATOMS: atom_id res chain seq x y z
N MET A 1 1.89 10.58 -37.54
CA MET A 1 1.93 11.66 -36.53
C MET A 1 3.00 11.25 -35.53
N GLU A 2 4.18 11.83 -35.64
CA GLU A 2 5.24 11.67 -34.63
C GLU A 2 4.74 12.33 -33.34
N GLY A 3 4.64 11.59 -32.24
CA GLY A 3 4.22 12.16 -30.96
C GLY A 3 5.25 13.17 -30.46
N ASP A 4 4.79 14.32 -29.96
CA ASP A 4 5.66 15.37 -29.43
C ASP A 4 6.57 14.79 -28.30
N PRO A 5 7.90 14.80 -28.46
CA PRO A 5 8.83 14.26 -27.47
C PRO A 5 8.74 14.97 -26.12
N GLN A 6 8.27 16.22 -26.06
CA GLN A 6 8.04 16.93 -24.81
C GLN A 6 6.81 16.36 -24.06
N LEU A 7 5.74 16.05 -24.78
CA LEU A 7 4.54 15.43 -24.21
C LEU A 7 4.85 14.03 -23.65
N ALA A 8 5.63 13.22 -24.37
CA ALA A 8 6.02 11.90 -23.90
C ALA A 8 6.82 11.96 -22.58
N ARG A 9 7.75 12.90 -22.45
CA ARG A 9 8.52 13.13 -21.22
C ARG A 9 7.63 13.57 -20.06
N PHE A 10 6.68 14.47 -20.32
CA PHE A 10 5.73 14.92 -19.32
C PHE A 10 4.86 13.76 -18.79
N LEU A 11 4.35 12.90 -19.68
CA LEU A 11 3.57 11.73 -19.29
C LEU A 11 4.38 10.76 -18.41
N ALA A 12 5.65 10.51 -18.74
CA ALA A 12 6.52 9.66 -17.92
C ALA A 12 6.79 10.26 -16.52
N ALA A 13 6.98 11.58 -16.43
CA ALA A 13 7.14 12.28 -15.16
C ALA A 13 5.87 12.19 -14.31
N LEU A 14 4.70 12.44 -14.92
CA LEU A 14 3.40 12.30 -14.25
C LEU A 14 3.16 10.88 -13.72
N GLN A 15 3.50 9.86 -14.50
CA GLN A 15 3.39 8.47 -14.05
C GLN A 15 4.27 8.21 -12.82
N THR A 16 5.51 8.70 -12.83
CA THR A 16 6.44 8.55 -11.70
C THR A 16 5.90 9.21 -10.42
N GLU A 17 5.42 10.44 -10.52
CA GLU A 17 4.86 11.16 -9.37
C GLU A 17 3.54 10.52 -8.88
N THR A 18 2.72 10.01 -9.80
CA THR A 18 1.52 9.26 -9.44
C THR A 18 1.86 8.00 -8.63
N GLN A 19 2.91 7.25 -9.02
CA GLN A 19 3.33 6.07 -8.25
C GLN A 19 3.86 6.47 -6.87
N ARG A 20 4.61 7.56 -6.77
CA ARG A 20 5.08 8.09 -5.47
C ARG A 20 3.93 8.48 -4.56
N GLN A 21 2.93 9.17 -5.09
CA GLN A 21 1.74 9.57 -4.33
C GLN A 21 1.00 8.33 -3.80
N LYS A 22 0.78 7.32 -4.65
CA LYS A 22 0.12 6.06 -4.25
C LYS A 22 0.90 5.34 -3.16
N PHE A 23 2.22 5.28 -3.28
CA PHE A 23 3.06 4.68 -2.23
C PHE A 23 2.91 5.41 -0.90
N THR A 24 2.98 6.74 -0.90
CA THR A 24 2.79 7.56 0.30
C THR A 24 1.42 7.33 0.93
N GLU A 25 0.36 7.25 0.13
CA GLU A 25 -0.99 6.93 0.60
C GLU A 25 -1.07 5.55 1.25
N GLN A 26 -0.43 4.52 0.66
CA GLN A 26 -0.35 3.19 1.24
C GLN A 26 0.41 3.19 2.58
N VAL A 27 1.53 3.93 2.67
CA VAL A 27 2.29 4.09 3.91
C VAL A 27 1.40 4.69 5.00
N HIS A 28 0.67 5.77 4.71
CA HIS A 28 -0.25 6.38 5.68
C HIS A 28 -1.37 5.44 6.11
N THR A 29 -1.96 4.72 5.15
CA THR A 29 -3.05 3.76 5.40
C THR A 29 -2.60 2.63 6.31
N LEU A 30 -1.48 1.99 5.98
CA LEU A 30 -0.91 0.90 6.78
C LEU A 30 -0.48 1.40 8.16
N THR A 31 0.10 2.61 8.23
CA THR A 31 0.51 3.22 9.50
C THR A 31 -0.69 3.43 10.40
N SER A 32 -1.77 4.08 9.91
CA SER A 32 -2.98 4.32 10.71
C SER A 32 -3.58 3.02 11.21
N ARG A 33 -3.78 2.05 10.30
CA ARG A 33 -4.41 0.78 10.63
C ARG A 33 -3.57 -0.05 11.61
N CYS A 34 -2.28 -0.17 11.36
CA CYS A 34 -1.42 -0.96 12.24
C CYS A 34 -1.15 -0.27 13.57
N TRP A 35 -1.24 1.05 13.63
CA TRP A 35 -1.24 1.77 14.89
C TRP A 35 -2.46 1.42 15.74
N GLU A 36 -3.66 1.48 15.16
CA GLU A 36 -4.90 1.10 15.84
C GLU A 36 -4.87 -0.36 16.32
N VAL A 37 -4.38 -1.29 15.49
CA VAL A 37 -4.34 -2.72 15.82
C VAL A 37 -3.31 -3.04 16.90
N CYS A 38 -2.11 -2.46 16.84
CA CYS A 38 -1.00 -2.87 17.70
C CYS A 38 -0.82 -2.01 18.95
N LEU A 39 -1.25 -0.74 18.93
CA LEU A 39 -1.08 0.18 20.05
C LEU A 39 -2.42 0.57 20.68
N GLY A 40 -3.51 0.61 19.90
CA GLY A 40 -4.82 1.07 20.37
C GLY A 40 -4.75 2.48 21.00
N ASP A 41 -5.40 2.66 22.15
CA ASP A 41 -5.37 3.92 22.92
C ASP A 41 -4.10 4.09 23.80
N SER A 42 -3.18 3.12 23.76
CA SER A 42 -1.98 3.16 24.60
C SER A 42 -0.92 4.05 23.97
N ARG A 43 -0.45 5.04 24.72
CA ARG A 43 0.73 5.82 24.31
C ARG A 43 1.97 4.92 24.42
N PRO A 44 2.75 4.73 23.35
CA PRO A 44 3.96 3.94 23.44
C PRO A 44 4.99 4.63 24.36
N PRO A 45 5.82 3.85 25.07
CA PRO A 45 6.96 4.39 25.80
C PRO A 45 7.95 5.08 24.83
N SER A 46 9.02 5.67 25.37
CA SER A 46 10.06 6.34 24.56
C SER A 46 10.70 5.46 23.48
N LYS A 47 10.51 4.14 23.57
CA LYS A 47 10.87 3.14 22.56
C LYS A 47 9.75 2.12 22.44
N LEU A 48 9.58 1.57 21.24
CA LEU A 48 8.71 0.42 21.03
C LEU A 48 9.30 -0.80 21.74
N ASP A 49 8.49 -1.47 22.55
CA ASP A 49 8.89 -2.76 23.13
C ASP A 49 8.91 -3.86 22.06
N SER A 50 9.53 -5.00 22.39
CA SER A 50 9.68 -6.12 21.44
C SER A 50 8.34 -6.66 20.95
N LYS A 51 7.30 -6.66 21.80
CA LYS A 51 5.97 -7.15 21.44
C LYS A 51 5.30 -6.22 20.42
N THR A 52 5.36 -4.92 20.66
CA THR A 52 4.78 -3.89 19.79
C THR A 52 5.50 -3.87 18.44
N SER A 53 6.84 -3.93 18.44
CA SER A 53 7.64 -4.02 17.22
C SER A 53 7.27 -5.25 16.37
N THR A 54 7.17 -6.41 17.01
CA THR A 54 6.76 -7.67 16.35
C THR A 54 5.32 -7.56 15.82
N CYS A 55 4.41 -6.95 16.58
CA CYS A 55 3.03 -6.72 16.14
C CYS A 55 2.98 -5.86 14.88
N LEU A 56 3.69 -4.72 14.86
CA LEU A 56 3.71 -3.81 13.71
C LEU A 56 4.25 -4.51 12.45
N GLN A 57 5.34 -5.26 12.57
CA GLN A 57 5.88 -6.07 11.46
C GLN A 57 4.85 -7.07 10.93
N ASN A 58 4.22 -7.82 11.82
CA ASN A 58 3.20 -8.79 11.44
C ASN A 58 1.97 -8.12 10.83
N CYS A 59 1.51 -7.01 11.39
CA CYS A 59 0.35 -6.28 10.90
C CYS A 59 0.56 -5.81 9.46
N VAL A 60 1.68 -5.15 9.18
CA VAL A 60 2.01 -4.65 7.84
C VAL A 60 2.08 -5.82 6.85
N ASN A 61 2.82 -6.87 7.18
CA ASN A 61 2.96 -8.05 6.31
C ASN A 61 1.61 -8.70 6.02
N ARG A 62 0.78 -8.93 7.06
CA ARG A 62 -0.53 -9.57 6.90
C ARG A 62 -1.52 -8.72 6.10
N MET A 63 -1.46 -7.39 6.23
CA MET A 63 -2.35 -6.50 5.49
C MET A 63 -2.00 -6.48 4.00
N ILE A 64 -0.70 -6.50 3.68
CA ILE A 64 -0.21 -6.65 2.29
C ILE A 64 -0.58 -8.03 1.72
N ASP A 65 -0.33 -9.11 2.48
CA ASP A 65 -0.69 -10.48 2.09
C ASP A 65 -2.19 -10.59 1.76
N ALA A 66 -3.05 -10.07 2.65
CA ALA A 66 -4.50 -10.09 2.48
C ALA A 66 -4.95 -9.24 1.28
N SER A 67 -4.36 -8.06 1.08
CA SER A 67 -4.67 -7.19 -0.05
C SER A 67 -4.33 -7.87 -1.38
N ASN A 68 -3.15 -8.50 -1.47
CA ASN A 68 -2.74 -9.24 -2.66
C ASN A 68 -3.67 -10.43 -2.93
N PHE A 69 -4.00 -11.20 -1.89
CA PHE A 69 -4.95 -12.31 -2.01
C PHE A 69 -6.31 -11.86 -2.55
N MET A 70 -6.85 -10.75 -2.04
CA MET A 70 -8.11 -10.19 -2.51
C MET A 70 -8.02 -9.76 -3.97
N VAL A 71 -6.96 -9.03 -4.36
CA VAL A 71 -6.76 -8.59 -5.76
C VAL A 71 -6.67 -9.80 -6.70
N GLU A 72 -5.87 -10.82 -6.36
CA GLU A 72 -5.74 -12.03 -7.16
C GLU A 72 -7.08 -12.76 -7.31
N HIS A 73 -7.87 -12.83 -6.23
CA HIS A 73 -9.19 -13.45 -6.25
C HIS A 73 -10.17 -12.68 -7.15
N LEU A 74 -10.22 -11.35 -7.02
CA LEU A 74 -11.03 -10.48 -7.87
C LEU A 74 -10.66 -10.64 -9.36
N GLN A 75 -9.37 -10.61 -9.68
CA GLN A 75 -8.89 -10.79 -11.06
C GLN A 75 -9.26 -12.17 -11.64
N LYS A 76 -9.25 -13.22 -10.82
CA LYS A 76 -9.71 -14.56 -11.25
C LYS A 76 -11.21 -14.56 -11.55
N MET A 77 -12.02 -13.89 -10.71
CA MET A 77 -13.47 -13.79 -10.94
C MET A 77 -13.80 -13.00 -12.22
N GLU A 78 -13.14 -11.87 -12.46
CA GLU A 78 -13.32 -11.07 -13.68
C GLU A 78 -13.03 -11.88 -14.95
N LYS A 79 -11.96 -12.68 -14.94
CA LYS A 79 -11.62 -13.56 -16.07
C LYS A 79 -12.69 -14.61 -16.35
N ASN A 80 -13.34 -15.13 -15.31
CA ASN A 80 -14.39 -16.14 -15.45
C ASN A 80 -15.72 -15.54 -15.94
N LEU A 81 -15.99 -14.26 -15.66
CA LEU A 81 -17.18 -13.54 -16.13
C LEU A 81 -17.09 -13.10 -17.60
N GLY A 82 -15.87 -12.97 -18.13
CA GLY A 82 -15.61 -12.64 -19.54
C GLY A 82 -15.53 -13.86 -20.47
N GLN A 83 -15.86 -15.06 -19.98
CA GLN A 83 -15.93 -16.32 -20.72
C GLN A 83 -17.39 -16.78 -20.82
#